data_AF-A0A6A4RF99-F1
#
_entry.id   AF-A0A6A4RF99-F1
#
_cell.length_a   1.000
_cell.length_b   1.000
_cell.length_c   1.000
_cell.angle_alpha   90.00
_cell.angle_beta   90.00
_cell.angle_gamma   90.00
#
_symmetry.space_group_name_H-M   'P 1'
#
loop_
_entity.id
_entity.type
_entity.pdbx_description
1 polymer ?
#
loop_
_entity_poly.entity_id
_entity_poly.type
_entity_poly.pdbx_seq_one_letter_code
_entity_poly.pdbx_strand_id
1 'polypeptide(L)' 'MFVFSDGFGNDIIVDFNAIGAIDTIHLSAVSQFTDADGLFANLLGTVRGSVTVTARPDTLTLWGLHIDDLDANDFIFG' A
#
# COMPACT_ATOMS: atom_id res chain seq x y z
N MET A 1 -10.04 -5.41 4.06
CA MET A 1 -10.18 -4.50 2.90
C MET A 1 -10.09 -3.04 3.38
N PHE A 2 -9.18 -2.29 2.78
CA PHE A 2 -8.92 -0.88 3.05
C PHE A 2 -9.08 -0.09 1.75
N VAL A 3 -9.71 1.09 1.79
CA VAL A 3 -10.05 1.84 0.58
C VAL A 3 -9.50 3.25 0.68
N PHE A 4 -8.78 3.67 -0.36
CA PHE A 4 -8.14 4.98 -0.43
C PHE A 4 -8.62 5.75 -1.68
N SER A 5 -8.61 7.07 -1.55
CA SER A 5 -8.82 8.03 -2.62
C SER A 5 -7.80 9.16 -2.50
N ASP A 6 -7.57 9.91 -3.56
CA ASP A 6 -6.68 11.09 -3.53
C ASP A 6 -6.93 11.99 -2.30
N GLY A 7 -5.86 12.44 -1.65
CA GLY A 7 -5.92 13.28 -0.46
C GLY A 7 -6.18 12.49 0.82
N PHE A 8 -5.74 11.23 0.90
CA PHE A 8 -5.93 10.37 2.07
C PHE A 8 -5.04 10.75 3.26
N GLY A 9 -4.02 11.60 3.07
CA GLY A 9 -3.15 12.05 4.14
C GLY A 9 -2.09 11.01 4.54
N ASN A 10 -1.87 10.84 5.84
CA ASN A 10 -0.80 9.99 6.36
C ASN A 10 -1.37 8.86 7.22
N ASP A 11 -1.63 7.72 6.59
CA ASP A 11 -2.34 6.60 7.21
C ASP A 11 -1.41 5.44 7.57
N ILE A 12 -1.75 4.77 8.67
CA ILE A 12 -1.06 3.58 9.16
C ILE A 12 -2.07 2.45 9.26
N ILE A 13 -1.81 1.35 8.54
CA ILE A 13 -2.53 0.09 8.72
C ILE A 13 -1.68 -0.80 9.62
N VAL A 14 -2.32 -1.39 10.63
CA VAL A 14 -1.75 -2.40 11.51
C VAL A 14 -2.42 -3.74 11.26
N ASP A 15 -1.68 -4.84 11.46
CA ASP A 15 -2.21 -6.21 11.34
C ASP A 15 -2.74 -6.53 9.92
N PHE A 16 -2.08 -6.00 8.88
CA PHE A 16 -2.41 -6.32 7.48
C PHE A 16 -1.94 -7.74 7.13
N ASN A 17 -2.85 -8.59 6.66
CA ASN A 17 -2.53 -9.95 6.26
C ASN A 17 -2.39 -10.09 4.73
N ALA A 18 -1.15 -10.03 4.25
CA ALA A 18 -0.80 -10.24 2.83
C ALA A 18 -0.86 -11.73 2.39
N ILE A 19 -0.94 -12.68 3.33
CA ILE A 19 -0.92 -14.10 2.98
C ILE A 19 -2.25 -14.48 2.29
N GLY A 20 -2.14 -14.78 1.00
CA GLY A 20 -3.28 -15.25 0.20
C GLY A 20 -4.32 -14.16 -0.10
N ALA A 21 -3.92 -12.88 -0.07
CA ALA A 21 -4.78 -11.73 -0.35
C ALA A 21 -6.08 -11.72 0.51
N ILE A 22 -5.97 -12.11 1.78
CA ILE A 22 -7.09 -12.07 2.74
C ILE A 22 -7.49 -10.61 3.00
N ASP A 23 -6.49 -9.75 3.23
CA ASP A 23 -6.66 -8.31 3.20
C ASP A 23 -6.24 -7.74 1.85
N THR A 24 -6.94 -6.70 1.44
CA THR A 24 -6.70 -6.00 0.18
C THR A 24 -6.76 -4.49 0.39
N ILE A 25 -5.99 -3.76 -0.42
CA ILE A 25 -5.91 -2.30 -0.43
C ILE A 25 -6.42 -1.81 -1.79
N HIS A 26 -7.56 -1.15 -1.77
CA HIS A 26 -8.16 -0.54 -2.96
C HIS A 26 -7.60 0.85 -3.18
N LEU A 27 -6.89 1.00 -4.29
CA LEU A 27 -6.22 2.21 -4.74
C LEU A 27 -6.82 2.75 -6.05
N SER A 28 -7.94 2.20 -6.52
CA SER A 28 -8.58 2.59 -7.79
C SER A 28 -9.02 4.07 -7.86
N ALA A 29 -9.06 4.77 -6.73
CA ALA A 29 -9.34 6.21 -6.66
C ALA A 29 -8.11 7.04 -6.26
N VAL A 30 -6.92 6.45 -6.28
CA VAL A 30 -5.63 7.13 -6.04
C VAL A 30 -4.94 7.31 -7.39
N SER A 31 -4.99 8.53 -7.91
CA SER A 31 -4.53 8.89 -9.26
C SER A 31 -3.05 8.58 -9.54
N GLN A 32 -2.23 8.49 -8.49
CA GLN A 32 -0.80 8.20 -8.61
C GLN A 32 -0.48 6.71 -8.80
N PHE A 33 -1.40 5.80 -8.46
CA PHE A 33 -1.17 4.36 -8.54
C PHE A 33 -2.14 3.71 -9.53
N THR A 34 -1.69 3.59 -10.78
CA THR A 34 -2.46 2.96 -11.86
C THR A 34 -2.23 1.45 -11.97
N ASP A 35 -1.13 0.96 -11.41
CA ASP A 35 -0.76 -0.45 -11.39
C ASP A 35 0.24 -0.74 -10.26
N ALA A 36 0.56 -2.01 -10.11
CA ALA A 36 1.49 -2.48 -9.10
C ALA A 36 2.90 -1.93 -9.33
N ASP A 37 3.36 -1.81 -10.58
CA ASP A 37 4.69 -1.28 -10.90
C ASP A 37 4.83 0.17 -10.43
N GLY A 38 3.81 1.00 -10.67
CA GLY A 38 3.72 2.37 -10.18
C GLY A 38 3.69 2.45 -8.66
N LEU A 39 3.00 1.53 -7.99
CA LEU A 39 3.00 1.43 -6.53
C LEU A 39 4.40 1.06 -5.98
N PHE A 40 4.97 -0.04 -6.47
CA PHE A 40 6.26 -0.57 -6.01
C PHE A 40 7.42 0.41 -6.31
N ALA A 41 7.33 1.19 -7.38
CA ALA A 41 8.29 2.27 -7.67
C ALA A 41 8.27 3.43 -6.65
N ASN A 42 7.18 3.59 -5.90
CA ASN A 42 7.01 4.63 -4.87
C ASN A 42 7.22 4.10 -3.44
N LEU A 43 7.68 2.87 -3.29
CA LEU A 43 8.03 2.31 -1.99
C LEU A 43 9.33 2.91 -1.44
N LEU A 44 9.31 3.22 -0.16
CA LEU A 44 10.48 3.70 0.58
C LEU A 44 11.32 2.54 1.16
N GLY A 45 10.93 1.29 0.88
CA GLY A 45 11.51 0.08 1.45
C GLY A 45 10.95 -0.28 2.83
N THR A 46 11.51 -1.34 3.42
CA THR A 46 11.13 -1.77 4.78
C THR A 46 11.98 -1.05 5.83
N VAL A 47 11.36 -0.31 6.74
CA VAL A 47 12.03 0.30 7.90
C VAL A 47 11.37 -0.20 9.18
N ARG A 48 12.15 -0.87 10.04
CA ARG A 48 11.67 -1.43 11.33
C ARG A 48 10.48 -2.39 11.18
N GLY A 49 10.42 -3.14 10.09
CA GLY A 49 9.32 -4.06 9.80
C GLY A 49 8.03 -3.35 9.37
N SER A 50 8.14 -2.14 8.82
CA SER A 50 7.03 -1.47 8.16
C SER A 50 7.38 -1.19 6.71
N VAL A 51 6.41 -1.40 5.83
CA VAL A 51 6.48 -0.95 4.43
C VAL A 51 5.79 0.41 4.35
N THR A 52 6.39 1.38 3.65
CA THR A 52 5.76 2.69 3.43
C THR A 52 5.78 3.04 1.95
N VAL A 53 4.64 3.49 1.43
CA VAL A 53 4.48 3.98 0.07
C VAL A 53 4.04 5.45 0.09
N THR A 54 4.51 6.23 -0.88
CA THR A 54 4.16 7.66 -0.97
C THR A 54 3.32 7.96 -2.20
N ALA A 55 2.16 8.60 -1.99
CA ALA A 55 1.31 9.19 -3.02
C ALA A 55 1.27 10.72 -2.82
N ARG A 56 2.40 11.39 -3.07
CA ARG A 56 2.68 12.79 -2.67
C ARG A 56 1.46 13.72 -2.78
N PRO A 57 1.03 14.38 -1.69
CA PRO A 57 1.70 14.51 -0.39
C PRO A 57 1.44 13.34 0.59
N ASP A 58 0.63 12.36 0.21
CA ASP A 58 0.09 11.33 1.10
C ASP A 58 1.09 10.18 1.32
N THR A 59 0.97 9.50 2.47
CA THR A 59 1.77 8.31 2.80
C THR A 59 0.90 7.22 3.40
N LEU A 60 1.12 5.98 2.97
CA LEU A 60 0.51 4.79 3.54
C LEU A 60 1.60 3.90 4.12
N THR A 61 1.52 3.62 5.41
CA THR A 61 2.43 2.70 6.11
C THR A 61 1.70 1.42 6.51
N LEU A 62 2.23 0.27 6.12
CA LEU A 62 1.82 -1.05 6.58
C LEU A 62 2.77 -1.50 7.68
N TRP A 63 2.32 -1.49 8.92
CA TRP A 63 3.16 -1.85 10.07
C TRP A 63 3.13 -3.35 10.34
N GLY A 64 4.31 -3.94 10.56
CA GLY A 64 4.47 -5.37 10.87
C GLY A 64 4.63 -6.25 9.63
N LEU A 65 4.93 -5.65 8.48
CA LEU A 65 5.02 -6.30 7.18
C LEU A 65 6.39 -6.08 6.54
N HIS A 66 6.91 -7.09 5.86
CA HIS A 66 8.08 -6.95 5.00
C HIS A 66 7.64 -6.71 3.54
N ILE A 67 8.44 -5.97 2.77
CA ILE A 67 8.12 -5.73 1.35
C ILE A 67 7.98 -7.02 0.53
N ASP A 68 8.75 -8.06 0.86
CA ASP A 68 8.70 -9.36 0.18
C ASP A 68 7.40 -10.15 0.49
N ASP A 69 6.63 -9.72 1.49
CA ASP A 69 5.32 -10.32 1.79
C ASP A 69 4.22 -9.79 0.87
N LEU A 70 4.47 -8.67 0.17
CA LEU A 70 3.50 -8.00 -0.70
C LEU A 70 3.63 -8.46 -2.15
N ASP A 71 2.49 -8.67 -2.80
CA ASP A 71 2.40 -8.87 -4.24
C ASP A 71 1.25 -8.06 -4.88
N ALA A 72 1.13 -8.14 -6.20
CA ALA A 72 0.14 -7.36 -6.94
C ALA A 72 -1.32 -7.70 -6.58
N ASN A 73 -1.60 -8.88 -6.01
CA ASN A 73 -2.94 -9.30 -5.61
C ASN A 73 -3.41 -8.67 -4.29
N ASP A 74 -2.49 -8.10 -3.51
CA ASP A 74 -2.84 -7.34 -2.30
C ASP A 74 -3.48 -5.98 -2.63
N PHE A 75 -3.44 -5.56 -3.90
CA PHE A 75 -3.85 -4.24 -4.34
C PHE A 75 -4.86 -4.29 -5.48
N ILE A 76 -5.80 -3.34 -5.46
CA ILE A 76 -6.79 -3.15 -6.52
C ILE A 76 -6.59 -1.76 -7.12
N PHE A 77 -6.25 -1.74 -8.40
CA PHE A 77 -5.98 -0.53 -9.19
C PHE A 77 -7.14 -0.21 -10.14
N GLY A 78 -7.14 0.99 -10.70
CA GLY A 78 -8.17 1.52 -11.62
C GLY A 78 -7.65 1.74 -13.03
#